data_AF-A0A5C3MS00-F1
#
_entry.id   AF-A0A5C3MS00-F1
#
_cell.length_a   1.000
_cell.length_b   1.000
_cell.length_c   1.000
_cell.angle_alpha   90.00
_cell.angle_beta   90.00
_cell.angle_gamma   90.00
#
_symmetry.space_group_name_H-M   'P 1'
#
loop_
_entity.id
_entity.type
_entity.pdbx_description
1 polymer ?
#
loop_
_entity_poly.entity_id
_entity_poly.type
_entity_poly.pdbx_seq_one_letter_code
_entity_poly.pdbx_strand_id
1 'polypeptide(L)'
;MSSDGKSERVKRNEKFWLDDGSLVVRVEDNAFKVHRTLLTRQSPAVASQTWSEEDKVDGCAVISIPASTGVSADDFQVLLEHIYHDAPLAADSPFSRTAAVLRVTSKKQLDFPAIYALARKRFAEMYPSGPQPFVHPDNIEEALELAVEHNIKSVQRGLFYSIVTTSELHDDEDPAASSEAPPDPEAVPLDSRPLSPANKERAKQLMSSIMDYFTPILFTVETAEHMACTDVFADKWMPLVIAPALASGGVGKPLETLQNIIEVDWEKEGLCAGCAALKRGEWREQQEGIWEKIGIWLAEA
;
A
#
# COMPACT_ATOMS: atom_id res chain seq x y z
N MET A 1 41.60 4.17 31.99
CA MET A 1 41.00 3.18 31.08
C MET A 1 40.43 3.97 29.92
N SER A 2 41.20 4.02 28.82
CA SER A 2 40.88 4.82 27.64
C SER A 2 39.67 4.22 26.92
N SER A 3 38.66 5.05 26.70
CA SER A 3 37.61 4.81 25.72
C SER A 3 38.18 5.18 24.35
N ASP A 4 38.74 4.19 23.65
CA ASP A 4 39.02 4.31 22.21
C ASP A 4 37.66 4.31 21.49
N GLY A 5 37.12 5.51 21.28
CA GLY A 5 36.03 5.74 20.35
C GLY A 5 36.51 5.40 18.95
N LYS A 6 36.16 4.21 18.46
CA LYS A 6 36.27 3.87 17.04
C LYS A 6 35.51 4.92 16.25
N SER A 7 36.23 5.79 15.54
CA SER A 7 35.66 6.61 14.49
C SER A 7 35.13 5.66 13.41
N GLU A 8 33.83 5.39 13.43
CA GLU A 8 33.15 4.67 12.36
C GLU A 8 33.44 5.38 11.04
N ARG A 9 33.98 4.64 10.08
CA ARG A 9 34.35 5.16 8.77
C ARG A 9 33.07 5.42 7.99
N VAL A 10 32.58 6.64 8.08
CA VAL A 10 31.48 7.13 7.25
C VAL A 10 31.86 7.03 5.77
N LYS A 11 31.04 6.33 4.99
CA LYS A 11 31.18 6.10 3.56
C LYS A 11 30.65 7.30 2.78
N ARG A 12 31.47 7.86 1.90
CA ARG A 12 31.04 8.94 0.99
C ARG A 12 30.14 8.35 -0.10
N ASN A 13 28.97 8.93 -0.33
CA ASN A 13 28.10 8.54 -1.43
C ASN A 13 28.70 9.03 -2.76
N GLU A 14 28.95 8.12 -3.70
CA GLU A 14 29.64 8.45 -4.95
C GLU A 14 28.84 9.37 -5.87
N LYS A 15 27.50 9.26 -5.84
CA LYS A 15 26.62 10.06 -6.71
C LYS A 15 26.42 11.47 -6.16
N PHE A 16 26.28 11.61 -4.84
CA PHE A 16 26.00 12.87 -4.17
C PHE A 16 27.16 13.31 -3.29
N TRP A 17 28.35 13.40 -3.88
CA TRP A 17 29.51 14.07 -3.30
C TRP A 17 29.91 15.28 -4.15
N LEU A 18 29.11 16.34 -4.09
CA LEU A 18 29.26 17.49 -4.99
C LEU A 18 30.48 18.35 -4.63
N ASP A 19 31.29 18.70 -5.63
CA ASP A 19 32.49 19.51 -5.44
C ASP A 19 32.17 20.90 -4.87
N ASP A 20 31.07 21.50 -5.33
CA ASP A 20 30.52 22.79 -4.90
C ASP A 20 29.52 22.69 -3.73
N GLY A 21 29.30 21.47 -3.20
CA GLY A 21 28.42 21.24 -2.07
C GLY A 21 28.87 22.03 -0.84
N SER A 22 27.90 22.60 -0.12
CA SER A 22 28.13 23.47 1.05
C SER A 22 27.75 22.83 2.38
N LEU A 23 27.25 21.60 2.35
CA LEU A 23 26.75 20.85 3.50
C LEU A 23 27.04 19.37 3.33
N VAL A 24 27.51 18.72 4.40
CA VAL A 24 27.60 17.26 4.47
C VAL A 24 26.50 16.74 5.38
N VAL A 25 25.62 15.90 4.84
CA VAL A 25 24.56 15.22 5.58
C VAL A 25 24.99 13.78 5.83
N ARG A 26 25.00 13.35 7.09
CA ARG A 26 25.25 11.96 7.48
C ARG A 26 23.92 11.26 7.78
N VAL A 27 23.73 10.10 7.17
CA VAL A 27 22.58 9.21 7.37
C VAL A 27 23.14 7.82 7.50
N GLU A 28 22.94 7.18 8.66
CA GLU A 28 23.56 5.89 8.98
C GLU A 28 25.10 5.97 8.77
N ASP A 29 25.67 4.98 8.09
CA ASP A 29 27.09 4.93 7.73
C ASP A 29 27.43 5.73 6.46
N ASN A 30 26.48 6.47 5.88
CA ASN A 30 26.67 7.19 4.62
C ASN A 30 26.75 8.71 4.83
N ALA A 31 27.53 9.38 3.98
CA ALA A 31 27.62 10.83 3.92
C ALA A 31 27.38 11.36 2.50
N PHE A 32 26.63 12.45 2.43
CA PHE A 32 26.21 13.11 1.20
C PHE A 32 26.68 14.57 1.25
N LYS A 33 27.48 15.01 0.28
CA LYS A 33 27.90 16.41 0.16
C LYS A 33 27.00 17.12 -0.85
N VAL A 34 26.17 18.05 -0.38
CA VAL A 34 25.05 18.64 -1.11
C VAL A 34 24.95 20.16 -0.91
N HIS A 35 24.09 20.81 -1.70
CA HIS A 35 23.76 22.23 -1.57
C HIS A 35 22.81 22.48 -0.39
N ARG A 36 23.29 23.23 0.62
CA ARG A 36 22.50 23.58 1.82
C ARG A 36 21.19 24.25 1.46
N THR A 37 21.24 25.21 0.53
CA THR A 37 20.09 26.04 0.13
C THR A 37 18.96 25.23 -0.48
N LEU A 38 19.24 24.11 -1.16
CA LEU A 38 18.20 23.26 -1.74
C LEU A 38 17.40 22.52 -0.68
N LEU A 39 18.06 22.07 0.39
CA LEU A 39 17.40 21.39 1.50
C LEU A 39 16.67 22.38 2.40
N THR A 40 17.34 23.44 2.87
CA THR A 40 16.75 24.39 3.83
C THR A 40 15.59 25.19 3.25
N ARG A 41 15.56 25.42 1.93
CA ARG A 41 14.42 26.09 1.27
C ARG A 41 13.15 25.24 1.26
N GLN A 42 13.30 23.92 1.26
CA GLN A 42 12.18 22.99 1.04
C GLN A 42 11.78 22.23 2.31
N SER A 43 12.67 22.16 3.30
CA SER A 43 12.43 21.49 4.58
C SER A 43 12.55 22.44 5.77
N PRO A 44 11.44 22.73 6.48
CA PRO A 44 11.47 23.45 7.75
C PRO A 44 12.27 22.72 8.83
N ALA A 45 12.19 21.38 8.87
CA ALA A 45 12.95 20.58 9.84
C ALA A 45 14.45 20.79 9.67
N VAL A 46 14.97 20.63 8.45
CA VAL A 46 16.38 20.86 8.13
C VAL A 46 16.77 22.31 8.34
N ALA A 47 15.91 23.27 7.97
CA ALA A 47 16.19 24.70 8.17
C ALA A 47 16.32 25.08 9.65
N SER A 48 15.54 24.43 10.53
CA SER A 48 15.53 24.68 11.97
C SER A 48 16.69 24.03 12.74
N GLN A 49 17.42 23.11 12.11
CA GLN A 49 18.49 22.37 12.77
C GLN A 49 19.66 23.30 13.12
N THR A 50 20.22 23.12 14.32
CA THR A 50 21.46 23.79 14.72
C THR A 50 22.64 23.09 14.04
N TRP A 51 23.34 23.82 13.19
CA TRP A 51 24.50 23.32 12.45
C TRP A 51 25.73 23.43 13.36
N SER A 52 26.39 22.31 13.65
CA SER A 52 27.65 22.34 14.39
C SER A 52 28.72 23.01 13.52
N GLU A 53 29.32 24.09 14.03
CA GLU A 53 30.49 24.71 13.38
C GLU A 53 31.79 23.98 13.73
N GLU A 54 31.76 23.10 14.74
CA GLU A 54 32.93 22.36 15.24
C GLU A 54 33.23 21.13 14.36
N ASP A 55 32.18 20.50 13.82
CA ASP A 55 32.31 19.37 12.91
C ASP A 55 32.33 19.85 11.46
N LYS A 56 33.54 19.90 10.86
CA LYS A 56 33.72 20.21 9.44
C LYS A 56 34.31 19.02 8.69
N VAL A 57 33.70 18.69 7.55
CA VAL A 57 34.23 17.72 6.59
C VAL A 57 34.42 18.45 5.27
N ASP A 58 35.64 18.41 4.72
CA ASP A 58 36.03 19.14 3.51
C ASP A 58 35.69 20.66 3.58
N GLY A 59 35.75 21.24 4.78
CA GLY A 59 35.41 22.65 5.04
C GLY A 59 33.91 22.96 5.08
N CYS A 60 33.03 21.98 4.86
CA CYS A 60 31.58 22.11 4.92
C CYS A 60 31.05 21.85 6.33
N ALA A 61 29.95 22.51 6.68
CA ALA A 61 29.19 22.16 7.88
C ALA A 61 28.68 20.71 7.78
N VAL A 62 28.61 20.01 8.91
CA VAL A 62 28.09 18.65 8.98
C VAL A 62 26.78 18.63 9.77
N ILE A 63 25.80 17.89 9.27
CA ILE A 63 24.60 17.51 9.99
C ILE A 63 24.50 15.99 10.01
N SER A 64 24.19 15.41 11.16
CA SER A 64 23.86 14.00 11.28
C SER A 64 22.36 13.86 11.51
N ILE A 65 21.70 13.11 10.64
CA ILE A 65 20.29 12.72 10.83
C ILE A 65 20.29 11.60 11.88
N PRO A 66 19.63 11.79 13.04
CA PRO A 66 19.59 10.76 14.08
C PRO A 66 18.91 9.49 13.59
N ALA A 67 19.40 8.32 14.02
CA ALA A 67 18.77 7.03 13.71
C ALA A 67 17.30 6.98 14.15
N SER A 68 16.95 7.66 15.25
CA SER A 68 15.57 7.79 15.74
C SER A 68 14.62 8.53 14.80
N THR A 69 15.12 9.18 13.75
CA THR A 69 14.29 9.78 12.69
C THR A 69 13.81 8.71 11.69
N GLY A 70 14.43 7.53 11.68
CA GLY A 70 14.06 6.41 10.81
C GLY A 70 14.33 6.63 9.32
N VAL A 71 15.21 7.58 8.98
CA VAL A 71 15.60 7.87 7.59
C VAL A 71 16.73 6.93 7.21
N SER A 72 16.52 6.11 6.18
CA SER A 72 17.58 5.29 5.60
C SER A 72 18.42 6.08 4.60
N ALA A 73 19.66 5.64 4.37
CA ALA A 73 20.52 6.26 3.37
C ALA A 73 19.93 6.14 1.94
N ASP A 74 19.24 5.05 1.64
CA ASP A 74 18.62 4.81 0.34
C ASP A 74 17.42 5.73 0.09
N ASP A 75 16.52 5.88 1.07
CA ASP A 75 15.38 6.81 0.97
C ASP A 75 15.88 8.25 0.82
N PHE A 76 16.95 8.62 1.54
CA PHE A 76 17.58 9.93 1.41
C PHE A 76 18.21 10.13 0.02
N GLN A 77 18.87 9.11 -0.53
CA GLN A 77 19.41 9.17 -1.89
C GLN A 77 18.30 9.41 -2.93
N VAL A 78 17.17 8.69 -2.81
CA VAL A 78 16.01 8.86 -3.70
C VAL A 78 15.44 10.28 -3.62
N LEU A 79 15.38 10.87 -2.41
CA LEU A 79 15.01 12.28 -2.24
C LEU A 79 15.96 13.22 -2.97
N LEU A 80 17.28 13.01 -2.86
CA LEU A 80 18.25 13.86 -3.55
C LEU A 80 18.09 13.76 -5.08
N GLU A 81 17.89 12.57 -5.62
CA GLU A 81 17.61 12.38 -7.05
C GLU A 81 16.37 13.15 -7.52
N HIS A 82 15.34 13.26 -6.67
CA HIS A 82 14.18 14.08 -6.95
C HIS A 82 14.51 15.58 -6.93
N ILE A 83 15.21 16.05 -5.90
CA ILE A 83 15.57 17.47 -5.69
C ILE A 83 16.50 17.99 -6.79
N TYR A 84 17.46 17.17 -7.22
CA TYR A 84 18.40 17.50 -8.30
C TYR A 84 17.85 17.21 -9.71
N HIS A 85 16.62 16.71 -9.81
CA HIS A 85 15.95 16.37 -11.07
C HIS A 85 16.64 15.26 -11.89
N ASP A 86 17.52 14.46 -11.28
CA ASP A 86 18.12 13.27 -11.91
C ASP A 86 17.06 12.21 -12.22
N ALA A 87 16.09 12.06 -11.31
CA ALA A 87 14.95 11.17 -11.46
C ALA A 87 13.73 11.77 -10.73
N PRO A 88 12.95 12.66 -11.39
CA PRO A 88 11.78 13.27 -10.77
C PRO A 88 10.69 12.23 -10.47
N LEU A 89 9.77 12.56 -9.55
CA LEU A 89 8.65 11.69 -9.23
C LEU A 89 7.53 11.89 -10.27
N ALA A 90 7.54 11.01 -11.28
CA ALA A 90 6.61 11.00 -12.40
C ALA A 90 5.37 10.13 -12.11
N ALA A 91 4.40 10.13 -13.03
CA ALA A 91 3.17 9.34 -12.90
C ALA A 91 3.41 7.82 -13.01
N ASP A 92 4.45 7.43 -13.75
CA ASP A 92 4.89 6.06 -14.00
C ASP A 92 6.06 5.64 -13.10
N SER A 93 6.37 6.42 -12.05
CA SER A 93 7.43 6.07 -11.11
C SER A 93 7.11 4.76 -10.39
N PRO A 94 8.10 3.87 -10.21
CA PRO A 94 7.89 2.59 -9.55
C PRO A 94 7.51 2.78 -8.08
N PHE A 95 6.82 1.78 -7.51
CA PHE A 95 6.35 1.81 -6.13
C PHE A 95 7.45 2.14 -5.13
N SER A 96 8.59 1.45 -5.19
CA SER A 96 9.73 1.65 -4.27
C SER A 96 10.20 3.10 -4.23
N ARG A 97 10.26 3.78 -5.38
CA ARG A 97 10.61 5.20 -5.46
C ARG A 97 9.55 6.08 -4.80
N THR A 98 8.29 5.87 -5.13
CA THR A 98 7.18 6.64 -4.56
C THR A 98 7.09 6.46 -3.04
N ALA A 99 7.27 5.23 -2.56
CA ALA A 99 7.30 4.86 -1.14
C ALA A 99 8.48 5.53 -0.41
N ALA A 100 9.69 5.44 -0.96
CA ALA A 100 10.88 6.10 -0.42
C ALA A 100 10.69 7.61 -0.28
N VAL A 101 10.22 8.28 -1.34
CA VAL A 101 9.94 9.73 -1.29
C VAL A 101 8.84 10.03 -0.27
N LEU A 102 7.77 9.24 -0.21
CA LEU A 102 6.67 9.44 0.74
C LEU A 102 7.15 9.40 2.21
N ARG A 103 7.99 8.41 2.56
CA ARG A 103 8.55 8.26 3.91
C ARG A 103 9.44 9.44 4.29
N VAL A 104 10.51 9.65 3.52
CA VAL A 104 11.58 10.63 3.81
C VAL A 104 11.10 12.08 3.85
N THR A 105 10.09 12.41 3.05
CA THR A 105 9.53 13.76 2.99
C THR A 105 8.44 14.02 4.02
N SER A 106 8.00 12.99 4.75
CA SER A 106 6.94 13.13 5.73
C SER A 106 7.34 14.02 6.90
N LYS A 107 6.32 14.57 7.58
CA LYS A 107 6.51 15.43 8.75
C LYS A 107 7.24 14.74 9.91
N LYS A 108 7.17 13.40 10.01
CA LYS A 108 7.85 12.62 11.04
C LYS A 108 9.36 12.50 10.78
N GLN A 109 9.77 12.65 9.52
CA GLN A 109 11.16 12.51 9.09
C GLN A 109 11.75 13.87 8.74
N LEU A 110 12.03 14.14 7.47
CA LEU A 110 12.71 15.37 7.08
C LEU A 110 11.77 16.53 6.71
N ASP A 111 10.45 16.34 6.78
CA ASP A 111 9.43 17.37 6.58
C ASP A 111 9.67 18.21 5.32
N PHE A 112 9.37 17.66 4.13
CA PHE A 112 9.37 18.38 2.85
C PHE A 112 7.93 18.49 2.33
N PRO A 113 7.12 19.45 2.79
CA PRO A 113 5.66 19.41 2.61
C PRO A 113 5.18 19.36 1.16
N ALA A 114 5.85 20.10 0.26
CA ALA A 114 5.48 20.14 -1.15
C ALA A 114 5.77 18.81 -1.86
N ILE A 115 6.93 18.21 -1.59
CA ILE A 115 7.32 16.92 -2.16
C ILE A 115 6.46 15.81 -1.54
N TYR A 116 6.19 15.87 -0.24
CA TYR A 116 5.30 14.93 0.45
C TYR A 116 3.88 14.96 -0.11
N ALA A 117 3.32 16.14 -0.37
CA ALA A 117 1.99 16.27 -0.99
C ALA A 117 1.96 15.64 -2.40
N LEU A 118 3.03 15.84 -3.18
CA LEU A 118 3.18 15.21 -4.50
C LEU A 118 3.28 13.67 -4.37
N ALA A 119 4.12 13.17 -3.46
CA ALA A 119 4.30 11.75 -3.22
C ALA A 119 3.00 11.07 -2.77
N ARG A 120 2.24 11.70 -1.86
CA ARG A 120 0.91 11.22 -1.46
C ARG A 120 -0.06 11.14 -2.62
N LYS A 121 -0.08 12.15 -3.49
CA LYS A 121 -0.93 12.14 -4.69
C LYS A 121 -0.54 11.00 -5.62
N ARG A 122 0.75 10.84 -5.93
CA ARG A 122 1.24 9.75 -6.78
C ARG A 122 0.94 8.40 -6.20
N PHE A 123 1.24 8.21 -4.91
CA PHE A 123 0.90 6.99 -4.19
C PHE A 123 -0.60 6.65 -4.31
N ALA A 124 -1.48 7.63 -4.11
CA ALA A 124 -2.92 7.40 -4.22
C ALA A 124 -3.37 7.03 -5.65
N GLU A 125 -2.70 7.55 -6.68
CA GLU A 125 -2.98 7.25 -8.09
C GLU A 125 -2.52 5.84 -8.50
N MET A 126 -1.62 5.20 -7.74
CA MET A 126 -1.10 3.86 -8.04
C MET A 126 -2.09 2.73 -7.73
N TYR A 127 -3.03 2.96 -6.81
CA TYR A 127 -3.90 1.91 -6.29
C TYR A 127 -5.33 2.11 -6.76
N PRO A 128 -5.86 1.21 -7.61
CA PRO A 128 -7.25 1.26 -7.99
C PRO A 128 -8.16 1.06 -6.78
N SER A 129 -9.36 1.63 -6.86
CA SER A 129 -10.35 1.54 -5.80
C SER A 129 -11.73 1.69 -6.42
N GLY A 130 -12.70 0.93 -5.94
CA GLY A 130 -14.07 1.02 -6.41
C GLY A 130 -14.82 -0.31 -6.36
N PRO A 131 -16.11 -0.28 -6.70
CA PRO A 131 -16.98 -1.45 -6.68
C PRO A 131 -16.76 -2.39 -7.88
N GLN A 132 -16.06 -1.92 -8.92
CA GLN A 132 -15.71 -2.77 -10.06
C GLN A 132 -14.43 -3.57 -9.73
N PRO A 133 -14.30 -4.82 -10.20
CA PRO A 133 -13.06 -5.56 -10.06
C PRO A 133 -11.87 -4.80 -10.63
N PHE A 134 -10.72 -4.95 -9.99
CA PHE A 134 -9.50 -4.31 -10.42
C PHE A 134 -8.32 -5.25 -10.27
N VAL A 135 -7.27 -4.98 -11.05
CA VAL A 135 -6.01 -5.72 -10.92
C VAL A 135 -5.39 -5.36 -9.59
N HIS A 136 -5.10 -6.37 -8.78
CA HIS A 136 -4.39 -6.21 -7.53
C HIS A 136 -2.91 -5.90 -7.82
N PRO A 137 -2.41 -4.73 -7.42
CA PRO A 137 -1.02 -4.36 -7.67
C PRO A 137 -0.05 -5.16 -6.79
N ASP A 138 1.24 -5.14 -7.14
CA ASP A 138 2.29 -5.69 -6.29
C ASP A 138 2.49 -4.83 -5.02
N ASN A 139 3.17 -5.38 -4.01
CA ASN A 139 3.54 -4.69 -2.76
C ASN A 139 2.35 -4.19 -1.92
N ILE A 140 1.18 -4.85 -2.02
CA ILE A 140 -0.06 -4.46 -1.30
C ILE A 140 0.09 -4.36 0.22
N GLU A 141 0.95 -5.18 0.83
CA GLU A 141 1.17 -5.17 2.28
C GLU A 141 1.91 -3.91 2.73
N GLU A 142 3.08 -3.64 2.13
CA GLU A 142 3.84 -2.41 2.39
C GLU A 142 3.01 -1.17 2.03
N ALA A 143 2.27 -1.22 0.93
CA ALA A 143 1.38 -0.14 0.53
C ALA A 143 0.28 0.11 1.56
N LEU A 144 -0.31 -0.93 2.15
CA LEU A 144 -1.32 -0.74 3.19
C LEU A 144 -0.70 -0.11 4.44
N GLU A 145 0.46 -0.58 4.88
CA GLU A 145 1.17 -0.01 6.03
C GLU A 145 1.46 1.48 5.82
N LEU A 146 2.00 1.85 4.65
CA LEU A 146 2.23 3.25 4.29
C LEU A 146 0.92 4.05 4.22
N ALA A 147 -0.14 3.49 3.64
CA ALA A 147 -1.43 4.17 3.54
C ALA A 147 -2.04 4.43 4.92
N VAL A 148 -1.89 3.51 5.88
CA VAL A 148 -2.34 3.67 7.26
C VAL A 148 -1.46 4.68 7.99
N GLU A 149 -0.14 4.51 7.93
CA GLU A 149 0.82 5.38 8.61
C GLU A 149 0.68 6.85 8.18
N HIS A 150 0.54 7.09 6.87
CA HIS A 150 0.43 8.43 6.28
C HIS A 150 -1.03 8.91 6.12
N ASN A 151 -2.00 8.15 6.66
CA ASN A 151 -3.43 8.47 6.66
C ASN A 151 -3.96 8.80 5.24
N ILE A 152 -3.63 7.94 4.26
CA ILE A 152 -4.08 8.03 2.86
C ILE A 152 -5.35 7.18 2.70
N LYS A 153 -6.44 7.64 3.30
CA LYS A 153 -7.71 6.88 3.39
C LYS A 153 -8.31 6.46 2.05
N SER A 154 -8.05 7.21 0.99
CA SER A 154 -8.64 6.97 -0.34
C SER A 154 -8.26 5.62 -0.94
N VAL A 155 -7.11 5.05 -0.57
CA VAL A 155 -6.61 3.77 -1.10
C VAL A 155 -6.71 2.61 -0.12
N GLN A 156 -6.86 2.89 1.18
CA GLN A 156 -6.90 1.85 2.21
C GLN A 156 -7.97 0.79 1.93
N ARG A 157 -9.16 1.19 1.48
CA ARG A 157 -10.25 0.25 1.17
C ARG A 157 -9.86 -0.75 0.07
N GLY A 158 -9.26 -0.26 -1.02
CA GLY A 158 -8.80 -1.11 -2.13
C GLY A 158 -7.63 -2.01 -1.74
N LEU A 159 -6.73 -1.51 -0.91
CA LEU A 159 -5.60 -2.28 -0.39
C LEU A 159 -6.05 -3.40 0.55
N PHE A 160 -6.93 -3.12 1.51
CA PHE A 160 -7.52 -4.14 2.37
C PHE A 160 -8.28 -5.20 1.56
N TYR A 161 -9.09 -4.78 0.59
CA TYR A 161 -9.78 -5.71 -0.30
C TYR A 161 -8.78 -6.60 -1.03
N SER A 162 -7.72 -6.02 -1.60
CA SER A 162 -6.68 -6.78 -2.31
C SER A 162 -6.01 -7.82 -1.42
N ILE A 163 -5.62 -7.43 -0.20
CA ILE A 163 -5.02 -8.37 0.77
C ILE A 163 -5.96 -9.53 1.05
N VAL A 164 -7.24 -9.26 1.29
CA VAL A 164 -8.24 -10.31 1.57
C VAL A 164 -8.46 -11.23 0.36
N THR A 165 -8.36 -10.72 -0.86
CA THR A 165 -8.61 -11.50 -2.08
C THR A 165 -7.38 -12.18 -2.67
N THR A 166 -6.16 -11.75 -2.35
CA THR A 166 -4.92 -12.30 -2.94
C THR A 166 -3.96 -12.91 -1.95
N SER A 167 -3.93 -12.46 -0.70
CA SER A 167 -3.00 -12.99 0.29
C SER A 167 -3.61 -14.19 1.00
N GLU A 168 -2.84 -15.26 1.14
CA GLU A 168 -3.18 -16.31 2.07
C GLU A 168 -2.92 -15.78 3.49
N LEU A 169 -3.97 -15.27 4.14
CA LEU A 169 -3.92 -14.83 5.54
C LEU A 169 -3.81 -16.06 6.45
N HIS A 170 -2.69 -16.78 6.39
CA HIS A 170 -2.42 -17.89 7.28
C HIS A 170 -2.23 -17.38 8.71
N ASP A 171 -2.79 -18.14 9.65
CA ASP A 171 -2.39 -18.09 11.05
C ASP A 171 -0.97 -18.67 11.11
N ASP A 172 0.04 -17.85 10.86
CA ASP A 172 1.41 -18.25 11.18
C ASP A 172 1.43 -18.69 12.65
N GLU A 173 1.99 -19.88 12.81
CA GLU A 173 1.79 -20.81 13.90
C GLU A 173 2.09 -20.21 15.28
N ASP A 174 1.38 -20.75 16.26
CA ASP A 174 1.67 -20.79 17.70
C ASP A 174 3.01 -20.10 18.12
N PRO A 175 2.97 -18.98 18.87
CA PRO A 175 4.19 -18.28 19.33
C PRO A 175 5.07 -19.13 20.27
N ALA A 176 4.67 -20.38 20.55
CA ALA A 176 5.44 -21.36 21.29
C ALA A 176 6.55 -22.05 20.47
N ALA A 177 6.61 -21.91 19.15
CA ALA A 177 7.60 -22.60 18.31
C ALA A 177 8.84 -21.77 17.92
N SER A 178 8.81 -20.43 18.05
CA SER A 178 9.95 -19.56 17.74
C SER A 178 10.48 -18.89 19.02
N SER A 179 11.42 -19.57 19.67
CA SER A 179 12.23 -19.04 20.78
C SER A 179 13.32 -18.08 20.27
N GLU A 180 12.93 -17.02 19.56
CA GLU A 180 13.81 -15.89 19.28
C GLU A 180 13.06 -14.60 19.62
N ALA A 181 13.71 -13.72 20.38
CA ALA A 181 13.13 -12.46 20.82
C ALA A 181 12.61 -11.68 19.60
N PRO A 182 11.47 -10.96 19.73
CA PRO A 182 10.94 -10.17 18.63
C PRO A 182 12.03 -9.21 18.13
N PRO A 183 12.39 -9.25 16.83
CA PRO A 183 13.32 -8.30 16.28
C PRO A 183 12.74 -6.89 16.44
N ASP A 184 13.62 -5.95 16.77
CA ASP A 184 13.27 -4.54 16.87
C ASP A 184 12.65 -4.08 15.54
N PRO A 185 11.39 -3.58 15.51
CA PRO A 185 10.76 -3.11 14.27
C PRO A 185 11.54 -1.98 13.59
N GLU A 186 12.47 -1.33 14.28
CA GLU A 186 13.37 -0.32 13.70
C GLU A 186 14.53 -0.91 12.86
N ALA A 187 14.82 -2.22 12.93
CA ALA A 187 16.01 -2.83 12.31
C ALA A 187 15.76 -3.64 11.01
N VAL A 188 14.50 -3.80 10.58
CA VAL A 188 14.18 -4.56 9.35
C VAL A 188 14.16 -3.62 8.14
N PRO A 189 14.87 -3.95 7.04
CA PRO A 189 14.77 -3.25 5.77
C PRO A 189 13.30 -3.10 5.34
N LEU A 190 12.91 -1.88 4.93
CA LEU A 190 11.52 -1.52 4.63
C LEU A 190 10.85 -2.39 3.56
N ASP A 191 11.64 -2.93 2.62
CA ASP A 191 11.18 -3.67 1.44
C ASP A 191 10.61 -5.08 1.74
N SER A 192 10.48 -5.48 3.00
CA SER A 192 9.91 -6.79 3.39
C SER A 192 9.17 -6.74 4.72
N ARG A 193 8.66 -5.57 5.11
CA ARG A 193 7.92 -5.47 6.37
C ARG A 193 6.61 -6.25 6.26
N PRO A 194 6.43 -7.30 7.07
CA PRO A 194 5.16 -8.00 7.13
C PRO A 194 4.08 -7.03 7.61
N LEU A 195 2.86 -7.28 7.16
CA LEU A 195 1.65 -6.62 7.66
C LEU A 195 1.66 -6.55 9.20
N SER A 196 1.42 -5.36 9.75
CA SER A 196 1.37 -5.17 11.19
C SER A 196 0.27 -6.04 11.81
N PRO A 197 0.43 -6.55 13.05
CA PRO A 197 -0.58 -7.40 13.68
C PRO A 197 -1.98 -6.77 13.71
N ALA A 198 -2.05 -5.46 13.88
CA ALA A 198 -3.31 -4.71 13.86
C ALA A 198 -3.98 -4.73 12.47
N ASN A 199 -3.23 -4.50 11.40
CA ASN A 199 -3.78 -4.54 10.04
C ASN A 199 -4.05 -5.98 9.58
N LYS A 200 -3.26 -6.98 10.01
CA LYS A 200 -3.53 -8.40 9.78
C LYS A 200 -4.86 -8.82 10.42
N GLU A 201 -5.11 -8.39 11.65
CA GLU A 201 -6.38 -8.65 12.34
C GLU A 201 -7.57 -7.97 11.65
N ARG A 202 -7.42 -6.70 11.26
CA ARG A 202 -8.47 -5.98 10.50
C ARG A 202 -8.76 -6.64 9.15
N ALA A 203 -7.74 -7.15 8.45
CA ALA A 203 -7.91 -7.89 7.21
C ALA A 203 -8.67 -9.22 7.44
N LYS A 204 -8.35 -9.97 8.51
CA LYS A 204 -9.08 -11.19 8.88
C LYS A 204 -10.56 -10.93 9.20
N GLN A 205 -10.84 -9.89 9.99
CA GLN A 205 -12.20 -9.49 10.32
C GLN A 205 -12.98 -9.06 9.06
N LEU A 206 -12.33 -8.32 8.17
CA LEU A 206 -12.92 -7.97 6.88
C LEU A 206 -13.22 -9.21 6.03
N MET A 207 -12.28 -10.17 5.95
CA MET A 207 -12.47 -11.42 5.22
C MET A 207 -13.69 -12.19 5.75
N SER A 208 -13.80 -12.36 7.07
CA SER A 208 -14.96 -13.00 7.69
C SER A 208 -16.26 -12.27 7.33
N SER A 209 -16.27 -10.94 7.45
CA SER A 209 -17.46 -10.12 7.17
C SER A 209 -17.91 -10.22 5.70
N ILE A 210 -16.94 -10.22 4.77
CA ILE A 210 -17.20 -10.43 3.34
C ILE A 210 -17.82 -11.81 3.10
N MET A 211 -17.20 -12.86 3.64
CA MET A 211 -17.66 -14.23 3.43
C MET A 211 -19.04 -14.45 4.04
N ASP A 212 -19.28 -13.98 5.26
CA ASP A 212 -20.56 -14.10 5.96
C ASP A 212 -21.70 -13.40 5.20
N TYR A 213 -21.40 -12.24 4.61
CA TYR A 213 -22.39 -11.47 3.84
C TYR A 213 -22.63 -12.05 2.44
N PHE A 214 -21.57 -12.44 1.73
CA PHE A 214 -21.65 -12.82 0.32
C PHE A 214 -22.01 -14.29 0.10
N THR A 215 -21.66 -15.19 1.03
CA THR A 215 -21.97 -16.62 0.89
C THR A 215 -23.47 -16.86 0.67
N PRO A 216 -24.40 -16.30 1.49
CA PRO A 216 -25.82 -16.49 1.25
C PRO A 216 -26.29 -15.94 -0.11
N ILE A 217 -25.72 -14.82 -0.57
CA ILE A 217 -26.03 -14.21 -1.87
C ILE A 217 -25.64 -15.16 -2.99
N LEU A 218 -24.42 -15.68 -2.96
CA LEU A 218 -23.89 -16.58 -3.99
C LEU A 218 -24.70 -17.89 -4.07
N PHE A 219 -25.04 -18.49 -2.94
CA PHE A 219 -25.72 -19.79 -2.88
C PHE A 219 -27.25 -19.71 -3.00
N THR A 220 -27.83 -18.52 -3.11
CA THR A 220 -29.25 -18.34 -3.39
C THR A 220 -29.46 -18.23 -4.90
N VAL A 221 -30.24 -19.16 -5.45
CA VAL A 221 -30.63 -19.10 -6.87
C VAL A 221 -31.50 -17.87 -7.10
N GLU A 222 -31.13 -17.09 -8.10
CA GLU A 222 -31.86 -15.90 -8.50
C GLU A 222 -33.22 -16.22 -9.13
N THR A 223 -34.15 -15.26 -9.01
CA THR A 223 -35.47 -15.34 -9.64
C THR A 223 -35.63 -14.25 -10.68
N ALA A 224 -36.35 -14.54 -11.76
CA ALA A 224 -36.65 -13.57 -12.82
C ALA A 224 -38.14 -13.21 -12.82
N GLU A 225 -38.50 -12.12 -13.51
CA GLU A 225 -39.90 -11.69 -13.68
C GLU A 225 -40.75 -12.72 -14.46
N HIS A 226 -40.10 -13.48 -15.35
CA HIS A 226 -40.74 -14.54 -16.12
C HIS A 226 -40.39 -15.92 -15.54
N MET A 227 -41.40 -16.75 -15.30
CA MET A 227 -41.22 -18.10 -14.74
C MET A 227 -40.27 -18.97 -15.57
N ALA A 228 -40.35 -18.91 -16.91
CA ALA A 228 -39.43 -19.62 -17.78
C ALA A 228 -37.97 -19.16 -17.64
N CYS A 229 -37.72 -17.89 -17.33
CA CYS A 229 -36.37 -17.38 -17.05
C CYS A 229 -35.89 -17.81 -15.66
N THR A 230 -36.79 -17.91 -14.68
CA THR A 230 -36.47 -18.47 -13.35
C THR A 230 -36.07 -19.94 -13.45
N ASP A 231 -36.73 -20.73 -14.30
CA ASP A 231 -36.35 -22.12 -14.54
C ASP A 231 -34.94 -22.23 -15.14
N VAL A 232 -34.56 -21.30 -16.04
CA VAL A 232 -33.18 -21.24 -16.58
C VAL A 232 -32.18 -20.93 -15.48
N PHE A 233 -32.45 -19.96 -14.59
CA PHE A 233 -31.58 -19.74 -13.43
C PHE A 233 -31.47 -21.01 -12.57
N ALA A 234 -32.58 -21.66 -12.23
CA ALA A 234 -32.55 -22.89 -11.43
C ALA A 234 -31.69 -24.01 -12.06
N ASP A 235 -31.73 -24.18 -13.38
CA ASP A 235 -30.93 -25.18 -14.10
C ASP A 235 -29.45 -24.77 -14.23
N LYS A 236 -29.19 -23.49 -14.50
CA LYS A 236 -27.85 -23.00 -14.88
C LYS A 236 -27.02 -22.41 -13.73
N TRP A 237 -27.62 -22.08 -12.59
CA TRP A 237 -26.92 -21.43 -11.49
C TRP A 237 -25.76 -22.28 -10.96
N MET A 238 -26.00 -23.57 -10.72
CA MET A 238 -24.95 -24.47 -10.22
C MET A 238 -23.74 -24.56 -11.17
N PRO A 239 -23.90 -24.89 -12.47
CA PRO A 239 -22.75 -25.03 -13.37
C PRO A 239 -22.12 -23.71 -13.80
N LEU A 240 -22.87 -22.61 -13.88
CA LEU A 240 -22.35 -21.33 -14.41
C LEU A 240 -21.93 -20.33 -13.32
N VAL A 241 -22.45 -20.46 -12.11
CA VAL A 241 -22.18 -19.53 -11.01
C VAL A 241 -21.45 -20.21 -9.86
N ILE A 242 -22.07 -21.23 -9.26
CA ILE A 242 -21.52 -21.86 -8.04
C ILE A 242 -20.20 -22.59 -8.33
N ALA A 243 -20.17 -23.47 -9.34
CA ALA A 243 -18.98 -24.27 -9.62
C ALA A 243 -17.76 -23.41 -9.99
N PRO A 244 -17.87 -22.40 -10.88
CA PRO A 244 -16.75 -21.50 -11.17
C PRO A 244 -16.31 -20.65 -9.97
N ALA A 245 -17.26 -20.18 -9.14
CA ALA A 245 -16.92 -19.43 -7.93
C ALA A 245 -16.14 -20.31 -6.95
N LEU A 246 -16.57 -21.56 -6.69
CA LEU A 246 -15.84 -22.48 -5.83
C LEU A 246 -14.44 -22.79 -6.35
N ALA A 247 -14.29 -22.99 -7.66
CA ALA A 247 -12.99 -23.31 -8.27
C ALA A 247 -11.97 -22.17 -8.19
N SER A 248 -12.42 -20.92 -8.06
CA SER A 248 -11.58 -19.71 -8.07
C SER A 248 -11.46 -19.01 -6.72
N GLY A 249 -12.07 -19.57 -5.66
CA GLY A 249 -12.18 -18.91 -4.36
C GLY A 249 -13.13 -17.71 -4.35
N GLY A 250 -14.10 -17.68 -5.27
CA GLY A 250 -15.06 -16.60 -5.50
C GLY A 250 -15.88 -16.18 -4.28
N VAL A 251 -16.06 -17.07 -3.29
CA VAL A 251 -16.73 -16.75 -2.02
C VAL A 251 -16.06 -15.59 -1.28
N GLY A 252 -14.72 -15.52 -1.33
CA GLY A 252 -13.94 -14.42 -0.76
C GLY A 252 -13.73 -13.23 -1.72
N LYS A 253 -14.17 -13.36 -2.97
CA LYS A 253 -13.95 -12.40 -4.07
C LYS A 253 -15.28 -11.94 -4.66
N PRO A 254 -16.11 -11.23 -3.87
CA PRO A 254 -17.47 -10.91 -4.26
C PRO A 254 -17.56 -10.05 -5.52
N LEU A 255 -16.66 -9.07 -5.68
CA LEU A 255 -16.72 -8.15 -6.82
C LEU A 255 -16.42 -8.89 -8.12
N GLU A 256 -15.35 -9.70 -8.12
CA GLU A 256 -14.94 -10.55 -9.24
C GLU A 256 -16.01 -11.60 -9.56
N THR A 257 -16.60 -12.21 -8.53
CA THR A 257 -17.64 -13.23 -8.72
C THR A 257 -18.90 -12.64 -9.34
N LEU A 258 -19.38 -11.49 -8.86
CA LEU A 258 -20.51 -10.80 -9.47
C LEU A 258 -20.20 -10.36 -10.90
N GLN A 259 -18.97 -9.93 -11.18
CA GLN A 259 -18.56 -9.58 -12.54
C GLN A 259 -18.59 -10.80 -13.47
N ASN A 260 -18.11 -11.95 -13.01
CA ASN A 260 -18.18 -13.20 -13.77
C ASN A 260 -19.64 -13.59 -14.06
N ILE A 261 -20.54 -13.42 -13.09
CA ILE A 261 -21.99 -13.67 -13.27
C ILE A 261 -22.59 -12.71 -14.31
N ILE A 262 -22.22 -11.42 -14.27
CA ILE A 262 -22.66 -10.39 -15.23
C ILE A 262 -22.23 -10.73 -16.66
N GLU A 263 -21.03 -11.28 -16.80
CA GLU A 263 -20.39 -11.61 -18.10
C GLU A 263 -20.90 -12.89 -18.74
N VAL A 264 -21.66 -13.73 -18.02
CA VAL A 264 -22.34 -14.87 -18.63
C VAL A 264 -23.32 -14.38 -19.71
N ASP A 265 -23.28 -15.05 -20.86
CA ASP A 265 -24.22 -14.85 -21.98
C ASP A 265 -25.56 -15.53 -21.64
N TRP A 266 -26.28 -14.95 -20.68
CA TRP A 266 -27.54 -15.49 -20.19
C TRP A 266 -28.58 -15.65 -21.30
N GLU A 267 -28.58 -14.77 -22.30
CA GLU A 267 -29.46 -14.87 -23.45
C GLU A 267 -29.23 -16.15 -24.25
N LYS A 268 -27.97 -16.54 -24.46
CA LYS A 268 -27.62 -17.81 -25.10
C LYS A 268 -28.02 -19.03 -24.25
N GLU A 269 -28.01 -18.88 -22.93
CA GLU A 269 -28.45 -19.93 -21.99
C GLU A 269 -29.97 -20.02 -21.83
N GLY A 270 -30.72 -19.11 -22.47
CA GLY A 270 -32.18 -19.17 -22.56
C GLY A 270 -32.93 -18.07 -21.80
N LEU A 271 -32.24 -17.12 -21.16
CA LEU A 271 -32.90 -15.94 -20.60
C LEU A 271 -33.40 -15.01 -21.69
N CYS A 272 -34.53 -14.34 -21.45
CA CYS A 272 -34.94 -13.24 -22.32
C CYS A 272 -34.07 -12.00 -22.07
N ALA A 273 -33.89 -11.17 -23.10
CA ALA A 273 -33.04 -9.98 -23.03
C ALA A 273 -33.48 -9.00 -21.91
N GLY A 274 -34.77 -8.90 -21.62
CA GLY A 274 -35.29 -8.05 -20.54
C GLY A 274 -34.83 -8.50 -19.15
N CYS A 275 -35.00 -9.80 -18.83
CA CYS A 275 -34.57 -10.35 -17.55
C CYS A 275 -33.04 -10.34 -17.41
N ALA A 276 -32.30 -10.63 -18.49
CA ALA A 276 -30.85 -10.58 -18.49
C ALA A 276 -30.34 -9.15 -18.22
N ALA A 277 -30.91 -8.13 -18.89
CA ALA A 277 -30.55 -6.73 -18.67
C ALA A 277 -30.87 -6.26 -17.24
N LEU A 278 -32.07 -6.61 -16.73
CA LEU A 278 -32.47 -6.28 -15.36
C LEU A 278 -31.49 -6.86 -14.34
N LYS A 279 -31.18 -8.16 -14.45
CA LYS A 279 -30.28 -8.86 -13.52
C LYS A 279 -28.85 -8.35 -13.56
N ARG A 280 -28.34 -8.01 -14.75
CA ARG A 280 -27.03 -7.33 -14.86
C ARG A 280 -27.02 -5.98 -14.13
N GLY A 281 -28.14 -5.25 -14.13
CA GLY A 281 -28.31 -4.04 -13.32
C GLY A 281 -28.25 -4.33 -11.83
N GLU A 282 -29.07 -5.28 -11.36
CA GLU A 282 -29.12 -5.69 -9.95
C GLU A 282 -27.75 -6.17 -9.42
N TRP A 283 -27.00 -6.97 -10.19
CA TRP A 283 -25.67 -7.43 -9.76
C TRP A 283 -24.64 -6.30 -9.72
N ARG A 284 -24.76 -5.27 -10.55
CA ARG A 284 -23.91 -4.06 -10.45
C ARG A 284 -24.26 -3.25 -9.20
N GLU A 285 -25.54 -3.10 -8.89
CA GLU A 285 -25.99 -2.48 -7.64
C GLU A 285 -25.50 -3.28 -6.42
N GLN A 286 -25.47 -4.62 -6.52
CA GLN A 286 -24.89 -5.47 -5.47
C GLN A 286 -23.38 -5.26 -5.31
N GLN A 287 -22.61 -5.11 -6.39
CA GLN A 287 -21.19 -4.74 -6.32
C GLN A 287 -20.98 -3.42 -5.57
N GLU A 288 -21.80 -2.41 -5.88
CA GLU A 288 -21.79 -1.12 -5.19
C GLU A 288 -22.13 -1.26 -3.70
N GLY A 289 -23.20 -1.99 -3.38
CA GLY A 289 -23.62 -2.23 -2.00
C GLY A 289 -22.59 -2.99 -1.17
N ILE A 290 -21.90 -3.97 -1.76
CA ILE A 290 -20.79 -4.69 -1.10
C ILE A 290 -19.62 -3.74 -0.85
N TRP A 291 -19.28 -2.90 -1.83
CA TRP A 291 -18.19 -1.93 -1.69
C TRP A 291 -18.44 -0.89 -0.62
N GLU A 292 -19.68 -0.44 -0.46
CA GLU A 292 -20.10 0.43 0.64
C GLU A 292 -19.95 -0.30 2.00
N LYS A 293 -20.41 -1.55 2.08
CA LYS A 293 -20.29 -2.38 3.30
C LYS A 293 -18.86 -2.63 3.72
N ILE A 294 -17.94 -2.88 2.79
CA ILE A 294 -16.51 -2.99 3.07
C ILE A 294 -16.01 -1.72 3.78
N GLY A 295 -16.47 -0.55 3.36
CA GLY A 295 -16.15 0.71 4.03
C GLY A 295 -16.65 0.81 5.47
N ILE A 296 -17.82 0.24 5.75
CA ILE A 296 -18.42 0.19 7.10
C ILE A 296 -17.66 -0.79 7.97
N TRP A 297 -17.44 -2.03 7.50
CA TRP A 297 -16.72 -3.06 8.24
C TRP A 297 -15.30 -2.63 8.61
N LEU A 298 -14.59 -1.96 7.70
CA LEU A 298 -13.26 -1.42 7.98
C LEU A 298 -13.24 -0.27 8.99
N ALA A 299 -14.37 0.41 9.20
CA ALA A 299 -14.50 1.46 10.21
C ALA A 299 -14.89 0.89 11.59
N GLU A 300 -15.48 -0.30 11.62
CA GLU A 300 -15.88 -1.03 12.82
C GLU A 300 -14.76 -1.94 13.36
N ALA A 301 -13.84 -2.38 12.50
CA ALA A 301 -12.64 -3.18 12.79
C ALA A 301 -11.44 -2.32 13.22
#